data_AF-A0A522W307-F1
#
_entry.id   AF-A0A522W307-F1
#
_cell.length_a   1.000
_cell.length_b   1.000
_cell.length_c   1.000
_cell.angle_alpha   90.00
_cell.angle_beta   90.00
_cell.angle_gamma   90.00
#
_symmetry.space_group_name_H-M   'P 1'
#
loop_
_entity.id
_entity.type
_entity.pdbx_description
1 polymer ?
#
loop_
_entity_poly.entity_id
_entity_poly.type
_entity_poly.pdbx_seq_one_letter_code
_entity_poly.pdbx_strand_id
1 'polypeptide(L)'
;MSVIVNNNNNIAHAVCDATSGNPMGCIPDNVYTAKTIQQILIDILDASLNILFLVVMGFLIYGGYYWMTSMGNEERIRKSKQILTASIVGLLIVLTSLSIVSFVSDAIGVEPQNLPTDTGLFGGDLNQALANIINAALTLVGVIALAMTVYGGFRWMTAAGNEDTVSEAKRILTASIIGLIIIIISWAVVNFVIGAVNGA
;
A
#
# COMPACT_ATOMS: atom_id res chain seq x y z
N MET A 1 -20.73 0.24 33.66
CA MET A 1 -20.40 1.62 33.22
C MET A 1 -19.90 2.36 34.45
N SER A 2 -18.58 2.49 34.60
CA SER A 2 -17.94 3.14 35.74
C SER A 2 -17.22 4.40 35.26
N VAL A 3 -17.53 5.54 35.88
CA VAL A 3 -16.93 6.85 35.58
C VAL A 3 -15.71 7.02 36.48
N ILE A 4 -14.53 7.26 35.90
CA ILE A 4 -13.32 7.61 36.64
C ILE A 4 -13.02 9.09 36.38
N VAL A 5 -12.95 9.90 37.44
CA VAL A 5 -12.66 11.34 37.37
C VAL A 5 -11.14 11.54 37.33
N ASN A 6 -10.62 12.19 36.29
CA ASN A 6 -9.21 12.58 36.21
C ASN A 6 -8.93 13.78 37.14
N ASN A 7 -7.68 13.93 37.60
CA ASN A 7 -7.14 14.98 38.49
C ASN A 7 -7.31 16.43 37.97
N ASN A 8 -7.87 16.60 36.77
CA ASN A 8 -8.15 17.89 36.14
C ASN A 8 -9.67 18.19 36.10
N ASN A 9 -10.47 17.44 36.87
CA ASN A 9 -11.91 17.65 37.07
C ASN A 9 -12.78 17.44 35.82
N ASN A 10 -12.19 16.96 34.72
CA ASN A 10 -12.94 16.60 33.52
C ASN A 10 -13.40 15.15 33.60
N ILE A 11 -14.72 14.98 33.52
CA ILE A 11 -15.41 13.69 33.38
C ILE A 11 -15.08 13.08 32.02
N ALA A 12 -14.10 12.18 31.98
CA ALA A 12 -13.85 11.33 30.83
C ALA A 12 -14.68 10.05 30.99
N HIS A 13 -15.54 9.77 30.02
CA HIS A 13 -16.11 8.44 29.88
C HIS A 13 -14.98 7.50 29.40
N ALA A 14 -15.00 6.26 29.89
CA ALA A 14 -14.03 5.21 29.53
C ALA A 14 -14.79 3.93 29.17
N VAL A 15 -14.49 3.35 28.01
CA VAL A 15 -14.99 2.04 27.58
C VAL A 15 -14.02 0.97 28.07
N CYS A 16 -14.52 0.06 28.91
CA CYS A 16 -13.76 -1.11 29.35
C CYS A 16 -14.14 -2.29 28.43
N ASP A 17 -13.27 -2.65 27.48
CA ASP A 17 -13.45 -3.81 26.61
C ASP A 17 -12.78 -5.06 27.21
N ALA A 18 -13.59 -6.07 27.51
CA ALA A 18 -13.17 -7.33 28.14
C ALA A 18 -12.42 -8.27 27.19
N THR A 19 -12.30 -7.95 25.89
CA THR A 19 -11.60 -8.80 24.90
C THR A 19 -10.08 -8.58 24.85
N SER A 20 -9.54 -7.58 25.56
CA SER A 20 -8.11 -7.22 25.51
C SER A 20 -7.18 -8.03 26.43
N GLY A 21 -7.68 -9.01 27.19
CA GLY A 21 -6.86 -9.89 28.03
C GLY A 21 -6.10 -9.20 29.18
N ASN A 22 -6.26 -7.89 29.39
CA ASN A 22 -5.59 -7.14 30.45
C ASN A 22 -6.52 -6.97 31.67
N PRO A 23 -6.24 -7.60 32.81
CA PRO A 23 -7.02 -7.40 34.02
C PRO A 23 -6.68 -6.00 34.58
N MET A 24 -7.67 -5.10 34.54
CA MET A 24 -7.61 -3.71 35.00
C MET A 24 -7.01 -2.71 34.00
N GLY A 25 -7.74 -2.39 32.93
CA GLY A 25 -7.48 -1.19 32.13
C GLY A 25 -8.72 -0.76 31.35
N CYS A 26 -9.42 0.27 31.81
CA CYS A 26 -10.42 0.97 31.01
C CYS A 26 -9.71 2.03 30.17
N ILE A 27 -10.00 2.07 28.86
CA ILE A 27 -9.37 3.00 27.92
C ILE A 27 -10.28 4.25 27.81
N PRO A 28 -9.75 5.49 27.89
CA PRO A 28 -10.58 6.69 27.75
C PRO A 28 -11.11 6.86 26.31
N ASP A 29 -12.36 7.32 26.16
CA ASP A 29 -13.13 7.35 24.90
C ASP A 29 -12.54 8.26 23.80
N ASN A 30 -11.59 9.11 24.16
CA ASN A 30 -10.87 9.97 23.23
C ASN A 30 -9.84 9.20 22.37
N VAL A 31 -9.50 7.97 22.73
CA VAL A 31 -8.55 7.12 21.98
C VAL A 31 -9.13 6.69 20.62
N TYR A 32 -10.45 6.57 20.49
CA TYR A 32 -11.11 6.32 19.18
C TYR A 32 -11.45 7.59 18.41
N THR A 33 -11.42 8.75 19.08
CA THR A 33 -11.83 10.04 18.47
C THR A 33 -10.65 10.74 17.80
N ALA A 34 -9.41 10.42 18.20
CA ALA A 34 -8.22 10.74 17.41
C ALA A 34 -7.96 9.61 16.40
N LYS A 35 -8.88 9.43 15.44
CA LYS A 35 -8.56 8.75 14.18
C LYS A 35 -7.54 9.64 13.46
N THR A 36 -6.26 9.53 13.84
CA THR A 36 -5.15 10.29 13.28
C THR A 36 -5.20 10.19 11.76
N ILE A 37 -4.67 11.21 11.06
CA ILE A 37 -4.56 11.27 9.59
C ILE A 37 -4.09 9.92 8.98
N GLN A 38 -3.30 9.12 9.72
CA GLN A 38 -2.88 7.76 9.37
C GLN A 38 -4.01 6.71 9.28
N GLN A 39 -5.02 6.73 10.15
CA GLN A 39 -6.16 5.80 10.06
C GLN A 39 -7.19 6.22 9.02
N ILE A 40 -7.36 7.54 8.78
CA ILE A 40 -8.17 8.03 7.64
C ILE A 40 -7.52 7.61 6.32
N LEU A 41 -6.18 7.63 6.24
CA LEU A 41 -5.43 7.18 5.07
C LEU A 41 -5.61 5.68 4.80
N ILE A 42 -5.57 4.83 5.83
CA ILE A 42 -5.77 3.38 5.70
C ILE A 42 -7.23 3.04 5.36
N ASP A 43 -8.20 3.71 5.99
CA ASP A 43 -9.62 3.54 5.65
C ASP A 43 -9.94 3.92 4.19
N ILE A 44 -9.35 5.02 3.69
CA ILE A 44 -9.50 5.44 2.28
C ILE A 44 -8.81 4.44 1.35
N LEU A 45 -7.67 3.88 1.77
CA LEU A 45 -6.97 2.84 1.01
C LEU A 45 -7.80 1.55 0.92
N ASP A 46 -8.35 1.07 2.03
CA ASP A 46 -9.23 -0.11 2.05
C ASP A 46 -10.55 0.11 1.30
N ALA A 47 -11.10 1.33 1.36
CA ALA A 47 -12.27 1.71 0.56
C ALA A 47 -11.95 1.66 -0.95
N SER A 48 -10.78 2.16 -1.36
CA SER A 48 -10.34 2.08 -2.76
C SER A 48 -10.12 0.64 -3.23
N LEU A 49 -9.66 -0.25 -2.34
CA LEU A 49 -9.42 -1.65 -2.62
C LEU A 49 -10.73 -2.44 -2.83
N ASN A 50 -11.76 -2.16 -2.03
CA ASN A 50 -13.09 -2.75 -2.20
C ASN A 50 -13.78 -2.29 -3.50
N ILE A 51 -13.63 -1.02 -3.88
CA ILE A 51 -14.15 -0.50 -5.15
C ILE A 51 -13.47 -1.21 -6.32
N LEU A 52 -12.16 -1.44 -6.23
CA LEU A 52 -11.40 -2.15 -7.25
C LEU A 52 -11.86 -3.62 -7.39
N PHE A 53 -12.13 -4.31 -6.27
CA PHE A 53 -12.69 -5.66 -6.30
C PHE A 53 -14.04 -5.71 -7.02
N LEU A 54 -14.91 -4.72 -6.80
CA LEU A 54 -16.18 -4.59 -7.51
C LEU A 54 -16.00 -4.39 -9.02
N VAL A 55 -15.04 -3.55 -9.42
CA VAL A 55 -14.71 -3.33 -10.83
C VAL A 55 -14.15 -4.59 -11.48
N VAL A 56 -13.23 -5.29 -10.82
CA VAL A 56 -12.66 -6.57 -11.30
C VAL A 56 -13.74 -7.63 -11.43
N MET A 57 -14.64 -7.73 -10.46
CA MET A 57 -15.78 -8.65 -10.52
C MET A 57 -16.70 -8.30 -11.70
N GLY A 58 -16.96 -7.02 -11.95
CA GLY A 58 -17.73 -6.56 -13.11
C GLY A 58 -17.09 -6.95 -14.45
N PHE A 59 -15.77 -6.78 -14.57
CA PHE A 59 -15.02 -7.19 -15.76
C PHE A 59 -15.00 -8.71 -15.96
N LEU A 60 -14.89 -9.50 -14.88
CA LEU A 60 -14.99 -10.96 -14.95
C LEU A 60 -16.38 -11.42 -15.40
N ILE A 61 -17.44 -10.82 -14.85
CA ILE A 61 -18.82 -11.12 -15.23
C ILE A 61 -19.06 -10.76 -16.70
N TYR A 62 -18.63 -9.58 -17.14
CA TYR A 62 -18.75 -9.13 -18.52
C TYR A 62 -17.97 -10.02 -19.50
N GLY A 63 -16.72 -10.35 -19.16
CA GLY A 63 -15.87 -11.26 -19.94
C GLY A 63 -16.44 -12.67 -20.03
N GLY A 64 -17.00 -13.18 -18.93
CA GLY A 64 -17.67 -14.49 -18.87
C GLY A 64 -18.96 -14.54 -19.71
N TYR A 65 -19.81 -13.52 -19.60
CA TYR A 65 -21.00 -13.39 -20.43
C TYR A 65 -20.67 -13.28 -21.93
N TYR A 66 -19.64 -12.50 -22.27
CA TYR A 66 -19.19 -12.32 -23.65
C TYR A 66 -18.54 -13.59 -24.22
N TRP A 67 -17.85 -14.37 -23.38
CA TRP A 67 -17.30 -15.67 -23.77
C TRP A 67 -18.40 -16.69 -24.08
N MET A 68 -19.45 -16.75 -23.25
CA MET A 68 -20.57 -17.69 -23.44
C MET A 68 -21.44 -17.35 -24.65
N THR A 69 -21.55 -16.07 -25.01
CA THR A 69 -22.32 -15.63 -26.20
C THR A 69 -21.50 -15.70 -27.50
N SER A 70 -20.22 -16.07 -27.43
CA SER A 70 -19.34 -16.24 -28.58
C SER A 70 -19.53 -17.62 -29.24
N MET A 71 -20.69 -17.87 -29.85
CA MET A 71 -20.92 -19.07 -30.66
C MET A 71 -20.20 -18.95 -32.01
N GLY A 72 -19.08 -19.66 -32.18
CA GLY A 72 -18.51 -20.02 -33.49
C GLY A 72 -17.64 -18.98 -34.21
N ASN A 73 -17.44 -17.77 -33.68
CA ASN A 73 -16.49 -16.80 -34.25
C ASN A 73 -15.18 -16.80 -33.44
N GLU A 74 -14.10 -17.31 -34.04
CA GLU A 74 -12.75 -17.38 -33.43
C GLU A 74 -12.25 -16.01 -32.97
N GLU A 75 -12.64 -14.93 -33.64
CA GLU A 75 -12.24 -13.58 -33.28
C GLU A 75 -12.89 -13.12 -31.96
N ARG A 76 -14.16 -13.47 -31.74
CA ARG A 76 -14.87 -13.15 -30.48
C ARG A 76 -14.39 -14.00 -29.32
N ILE A 77 -14.04 -15.26 -29.57
CA ILE A 77 -13.41 -16.14 -28.58
C ILE A 77 -12.04 -15.60 -28.17
N ARG A 78 -11.23 -15.09 -29.12
CA ARG A 78 -9.93 -14.49 -28.84
C ARG A 78 -10.05 -13.22 -27.99
N LYS A 79 -10.97 -12.32 -28.34
CA LYS A 79 -11.26 -11.10 -27.55
C LYS A 79 -11.75 -11.42 -26.13
N SER A 80 -12.66 -12.39 -26.01
CA SER A 80 -13.16 -12.87 -24.70
C SER A 80 -12.05 -13.43 -23.83
N LYS A 81 -11.17 -14.28 -24.39
CA LYS A 81 -10.00 -14.81 -23.68
C LYS A 81 -9.06 -13.70 -23.21
N GLN A 82 -8.83 -12.67 -24.04
CA GLN A 82 -7.97 -11.54 -23.68
C GLN A 82 -8.55 -10.69 -22.54
N ILE A 83 -9.87 -10.49 -22.49
CA ILE A 83 -10.55 -9.78 -21.39
C ILE A 83 -10.48 -10.61 -20.10
N LEU A 84 -10.67 -11.93 -20.20
CA LEU A 84 -10.55 -12.84 -19.06
C LEU A 84 -9.12 -12.90 -18.52
N THR A 85 -8.11 -13.01 -19.37
CA THR A 85 -6.70 -13.00 -18.93
C THR A 85 -6.30 -11.66 -18.36
N ALA A 86 -6.73 -10.54 -18.94
CA ALA A 86 -6.48 -9.21 -18.38
C ALA A 86 -7.09 -9.03 -16.98
N SER A 87 -8.28 -9.58 -16.74
CA SER A 87 -8.95 -9.52 -15.44
C SER A 87 -8.21 -10.36 -14.38
N ILE A 88 -7.75 -11.55 -14.75
CA ILE A 88 -6.96 -12.42 -13.86
C ILE A 88 -5.61 -11.78 -13.53
N VAL A 89 -4.94 -11.18 -14.51
CA VAL A 89 -3.68 -10.45 -14.29
C VAL A 89 -3.92 -9.23 -13.41
N GLY A 90 -5.02 -8.50 -13.60
CA GLY A 90 -5.40 -7.38 -12.73
C GLY A 90 -5.58 -7.81 -11.28
N LEU A 91 -6.28 -8.92 -11.02
CA LEU A 91 -6.43 -9.48 -9.68
C LEU A 91 -5.09 -9.90 -9.07
N LEU A 92 -4.23 -10.55 -9.87
CA LEU A 92 -2.91 -10.98 -9.42
C LEU A 92 -2.01 -9.78 -9.07
N ILE A 93 -2.09 -8.68 -9.83
CA ILE A 93 -1.39 -7.44 -9.53
C ILE A 93 -1.84 -6.85 -8.19
N VAL A 94 -3.14 -6.85 -7.89
CA VAL A 94 -3.66 -6.33 -6.60
C VAL A 94 -3.18 -7.19 -5.44
N LEU A 95 -3.27 -8.51 -5.56
CA LEU A 95 -2.76 -9.43 -4.55
C LEU A 95 -1.26 -9.25 -4.34
N THR A 96 -0.50 -9.09 -5.43
CA THR A 96 0.95 -8.84 -5.36
C THR A 96 1.26 -7.46 -4.78
N SER A 97 0.44 -6.44 -5.05
CA SER A 97 0.61 -5.09 -4.51
C SER A 97 0.53 -5.09 -2.99
N LEU A 98 -0.41 -5.86 -2.42
CA LEU A 98 -0.53 -6.00 -0.97
C LEU A 98 0.72 -6.68 -0.38
N SER A 99 1.22 -7.73 -1.03
CA SER A 99 2.47 -8.39 -0.62
C SER A 99 3.70 -7.49 -0.75
N ILE A 100 3.73 -6.61 -1.76
CA ILE A 100 4.82 -5.65 -1.95
C ILE A 100 4.81 -4.62 -0.81
N VAL A 101 3.66 -4.10 -0.40
CA VAL A 101 3.60 -3.12 0.70
C VAL A 101 4.12 -3.72 2.00
N SER A 102 3.74 -4.96 2.34
CA SER A 102 4.25 -5.64 3.53
C SER A 102 5.74 -5.96 3.44
N PHE A 103 6.20 -6.41 2.26
CA PHE A 103 7.61 -6.69 2.04
C PHE A 103 8.45 -5.42 2.11
N VAL A 104 7.94 -4.31 1.57
CA VAL A 104 8.60 -3.01 1.59
C VAL A 104 8.61 -2.46 3.01
N SER A 105 7.53 -2.56 3.79
CA SER A 105 7.51 -2.11 5.18
C SER A 105 8.50 -2.86 6.06
N ASP A 106 8.61 -4.17 5.87
CA ASP A 106 9.56 -5.02 6.59
C ASP A 106 10.99 -4.74 6.14
N ALA A 107 11.21 -4.60 4.83
CA ALA A 107 12.53 -4.36 4.25
C ALA A 107 13.06 -2.97 4.60
N ILE A 108 12.23 -1.92 4.66
CA ILE A 108 12.69 -0.58 5.04
C ILE A 108 12.56 -0.30 6.54
N GLY A 109 12.12 -1.28 7.34
CA GLY A 109 12.01 -1.14 8.80
C GLY A 109 11.08 -0.01 9.21
N VAL A 110 9.98 0.22 8.46
CA VAL A 110 8.88 1.05 8.98
C VAL A 110 8.15 0.21 10.01
N GLU A 111 8.77 0.01 11.16
CA GLU A 111 7.97 -0.15 12.35
C GLU A 111 7.07 1.10 12.38
N PRO A 112 5.75 0.97 12.60
CA PRO A 112 4.98 2.08 13.12
C PRO A 112 5.55 2.32 14.51
N GLN A 113 6.71 2.97 14.58
CA GLN A 113 7.14 3.59 15.79
C GLN A 113 5.95 4.46 16.14
N ASN A 114 5.36 4.14 17.28
CA ASN A 114 4.36 4.93 17.96
C ASN A 114 5.03 6.29 18.24
N LEU A 115 5.28 7.08 17.19
CA LEU A 115 5.54 8.48 17.31
C LEU A 115 4.23 8.98 17.87
N PRO A 116 4.21 9.43 19.14
CA PRO A 116 3.08 10.17 19.65
C PRO A 116 2.83 11.23 18.58
N THR A 117 1.60 11.26 18.08
CA THR A 117 1.18 12.27 17.11
C THR A 117 1.02 13.61 17.85
N ASP A 118 2.08 14.08 18.49
CA ASP A 118 2.23 15.50 18.77
C ASP A 118 2.67 16.12 17.46
N THR A 119 1.69 16.71 16.80
CA THR A 119 1.87 17.57 15.65
C THR A 119 2.97 18.56 15.91
N GLY A 120 4.14 18.27 15.37
CA GLY A 120 5.28 19.14 15.36
C GLY A 120 6.07 18.84 14.11
N LEU A 121 5.61 19.32 12.96
CA LEU A 121 6.44 19.43 11.75
C LEU A 121 7.75 20.23 12.02
N PHE A 122 7.83 20.87 13.19
CA PHE A 122 8.99 21.55 13.76
C PHE A 122 9.14 21.34 15.29
N GLY A 123 8.58 20.27 15.89
CA GLY A 123 8.40 20.17 17.34
C GLY A 123 9.09 19.00 18.07
N GLY A 124 9.64 18.02 17.36
CA GLY A 124 10.46 16.95 17.93
C GLY A 124 11.91 17.12 17.53
N ASP A 125 12.84 16.54 18.30
CA ASP A 125 14.29 16.49 18.02
C ASP A 125 14.58 16.48 16.51
N LEU A 126 15.58 17.27 16.07
CA LEU A 126 15.95 17.41 14.65
C LEU A 126 16.06 16.06 13.92
N ASN A 127 16.52 15.03 14.64
CA ASN A 127 16.65 13.67 14.15
C ASN A 127 15.30 13.01 13.82
N GLN A 128 14.25 13.26 14.61
CA GLN A 128 12.93 12.68 14.40
C GLN A 128 12.14 13.39 13.30
N ALA A 129 12.26 14.71 13.20
CA ALA A 129 11.73 15.45 12.06
C ALA A 129 12.38 14.98 10.73
N LEU A 130 13.69 14.74 10.75
CA LEU A 130 14.42 14.25 9.59
C LEU A 130 14.01 12.82 9.21
N ALA A 131 13.86 11.91 10.18
CA ALA A 131 13.38 10.56 9.94
C ALA A 131 11.97 10.54 9.32
N ASN A 132 11.06 11.39 9.80
CA ASN A 132 9.71 11.50 9.26
C ASN A 132 9.70 12.01 7.81
N ILE A 133 10.52 13.01 7.49
CA ILE A 133 10.64 13.54 6.12
C ILE A 133 11.20 12.47 5.19
N ILE A 134 12.23 11.73 5.62
CA ILE A 134 12.83 10.65 4.83
C ILE A 134 11.80 9.54 4.57
N ASN A 135 11.07 9.10 5.60
CA ASN A 135 10.03 8.08 5.45
C ASN A 135 8.87 8.54 4.55
N ALA A 136 8.45 9.81 4.66
CA ALA A 136 7.44 10.38 3.76
C ALA A 136 7.93 10.47 2.31
N ALA A 137 9.20 10.82 2.09
CA ALA A 137 9.80 10.83 0.76
C ALA A 137 9.93 9.42 0.15
N LEU A 138 10.38 8.44 0.95
CA LEU A 138 10.55 7.05 0.50
C LEU A 138 9.20 6.41 0.11
N THR A 139 8.15 6.64 0.89
CA THR A 139 6.81 6.13 0.58
C THR A 139 6.25 6.73 -0.71
N LEU A 140 6.43 8.04 -0.92
CA LEU A 140 6.02 8.70 -2.16
C LEU A 140 6.74 8.12 -3.38
N VAL A 141 8.06 7.93 -3.29
CA VAL A 141 8.87 7.34 -4.37
C VAL A 141 8.46 5.89 -4.66
N GLY A 142 8.19 5.10 -3.63
CA GLY A 142 7.73 3.71 -3.78
C GLY A 142 6.40 3.61 -4.54
N VAL A 143 5.43 4.47 -4.20
CA VAL A 143 4.12 4.52 -4.89
C VAL A 143 4.28 4.94 -6.35
N ILE A 144 5.12 5.93 -6.64
CA ILE A 144 5.39 6.38 -8.01
C ILE A 144 6.06 5.27 -8.84
N ALA A 145 7.05 4.57 -8.27
CA ALA A 145 7.72 3.46 -8.93
C ALA A 145 6.75 2.30 -9.25
N LEU A 146 5.85 1.99 -8.31
CA LEU A 146 4.81 0.99 -8.51
C LEU A 146 3.84 1.43 -9.63
N ALA A 147 3.37 2.68 -9.62
CA ALA A 147 2.47 3.21 -10.64
C ALA A 147 3.09 3.16 -12.05
N MET A 148 4.38 3.50 -12.18
CA MET A 148 5.11 3.39 -13.45
C MET A 148 5.26 1.94 -13.92
N THR A 149 5.49 1.01 -12.99
CA THR A 149 5.58 -0.44 -13.29
C THR A 149 4.25 -0.96 -13.84
N VAL A 150 3.13 -0.61 -13.21
CA VAL A 150 1.79 -0.99 -13.65
C VAL A 150 1.47 -0.38 -15.02
N TYR A 151 1.77 0.91 -15.22
CA TYR A 151 1.57 1.59 -16.50
C TYR A 151 2.39 0.94 -17.63
N GLY A 152 3.67 0.64 -17.38
CA GLY A 152 4.54 -0.07 -18.31
C GLY A 152 4.04 -1.48 -18.63
N GLY A 153 3.56 -2.21 -17.61
CA GLY A 153 2.99 -3.55 -17.76
C GLY A 153 1.70 -3.54 -18.60
N PHE A 154 0.79 -2.61 -18.35
CA PHE A 154 -0.45 -2.48 -19.12
C PHE A 154 -0.17 -2.10 -20.57
N ARG A 155 0.77 -1.18 -20.80
CA ARG A 155 1.20 -0.79 -22.15
C ARG A 155 1.86 -1.94 -22.90
N TRP A 156 2.63 -2.78 -22.20
CA TRP A 156 3.23 -3.98 -22.79
C TRP A 156 2.17 -5.02 -23.20
N MET A 157 1.15 -5.26 -22.36
CA MET A 157 0.06 -6.20 -22.66
C MET A 157 -0.86 -5.71 -23.79
N THR A 158 -1.02 -4.40 -23.95
CA THR A 158 -1.89 -3.79 -24.97
C THR A 158 -1.20 -3.54 -26.32
N ALA A 159 0.11 -3.79 -26.41
CA ALA A 159 0.93 -3.53 -27.59
C ALA A 159 0.52 -4.34 -28.86
N ALA A 160 -0.24 -5.43 -28.72
CA ALA A 160 -0.88 -6.18 -29.81
C ALA A 160 0.02 -6.51 -31.04
N GLY A 161 1.34 -6.59 -30.87
CA GLY A 161 2.31 -6.88 -31.94
C GLY A 161 2.99 -5.66 -32.58
N ASN A 162 2.71 -4.43 -32.13
CA ASN A 162 3.44 -3.24 -32.57
C ASN A 162 4.78 -3.13 -31.81
N GLU A 163 5.89 -3.35 -32.52
CA GLU A 163 7.25 -3.36 -31.97
C GLU A 163 7.64 -2.05 -31.28
N ASP A 164 7.15 -0.90 -31.75
CA ASP A 164 7.43 0.40 -31.15
C ASP A 164 6.84 0.49 -29.74
N THR A 165 5.58 0.06 -29.59
CA THR A 165 4.89 0.06 -28.30
C THR A 165 5.45 -0.97 -27.33
N VAL A 166 5.92 -2.12 -27.84
CA VAL A 166 6.62 -3.13 -27.04
C VAL A 166 7.96 -2.60 -26.54
N SER A 167 8.74 -1.96 -27.42
CA SER A 167 10.04 -1.36 -27.09
C SER A 167 9.89 -0.26 -26.04
N GLU A 168 8.90 0.61 -26.21
CA GLU A 168 8.65 1.69 -25.28
C GLU A 168 8.17 1.19 -23.90
N ALA A 169 7.27 0.20 -23.89
CA ALA A 169 6.83 -0.43 -22.65
C ALA A 169 7.98 -1.14 -21.92
N LYS A 170 8.85 -1.85 -22.66
CA LYS A 170 10.08 -2.43 -22.10
C LYS A 170 10.96 -1.36 -21.48
N ARG A 171 11.20 -0.23 -22.17
CA ARG A 171 12.02 0.87 -21.63
C ARG A 171 11.49 1.39 -20.29
N ILE A 172 10.17 1.56 -20.17
CA ILE A 172 9.51 1.98 -18.92
C ILE A 172 9.69 0.94 -17.82
N LEU A 173 9.53 -0.35 -18.16
CA LEU A 173 9.74 -1.44 -17.21
C LEU A 173 11.20 -1.53 -16.75
N THR A 174 12.18 -1.44 -17.65
CA THR A 174 13.60 -1.45 -17.26
C THR A 174 13.95 -0.26 -16.37
N ALA A 175 13.44 0.94 -16.69
CA ALA A 175 13.64 2.12 -15.85
C ALA A 175 13.04 1.95 -14.44
N SER A 176 11.85 1.34 -14.36
CA SER A 176 11.18 1.07 -13.07
C SER A 176 11.96 0.04 -12.24
N ILE A 177 12.47 -1.02 -12.87
CA ILE A 177 13.30 -2.05 -12.21
C ILE A 177 14.60 -1.44 -11.67
N ILE A 178 15.27 -0.59 -12.45
CA ILE A 178 16.50 0.10 -12.01
C ILE A 178 16.21 0.97 -10.78
N GLY A 179 15.09 1.70 -10.76
CA GLY A 179 14.66 2.48 -9.59
C GLY A 179 14.46 1.61 -8.35
N LEU A 180 13.83 0.44 -8.51
CA LEU A 180 13.63 -0.51 -7.40
C LEU A 180 14.95 -1.04 -6.84
N ILE A 181 15.89 -1.37 -7.74
CA ILE A 181 17.23 -1.87 -7.36
C ILE A 181 17.99 -0.80 -6.55
N ILE A 182 17.92 0.47 -6.95
CA ILE A 182 18.58 1.57 -6.22
C ILE A 182 18.07 1.67 -4.78
N ILE A 183 16.76 1.53 -4.56
CA ILE A 183 16.15 1.57 -3.23
C ILE A 183 16.70 0.44 -2.35
N ILE A 184 16.76 -0.78 -2.89
CA ILE A 184 17.29 -1.96 -2.18
C ILE A 184 18.77 -1.77 -1.82
N ILE A 185 19.57 -1.27 -2.76
CA ILE A 185 21.00 -1.00 -2.54
C ILE A 185 21.19 0.10 -1.49
N SER A 186 20.40 1.17 -1.54
CA SER A 186 20.48 2.27 -0.56
C SER A 186 20.27 1.76 0.86
N TRP A 187 19.30 0.88 1.08
CA TRP A 187 19.04 0.28 2.38
C TRP A 187 20.19 -0.63 2.84
N ALA A 188 20.71 -1.47 1.95
CA ALA A 188 21.84 -2.34 2.25
C ALA A 188 23.08 -1.55 2.71
N VAL A 189 23.35 -0.41 2.07
CA VAL A 189 24.48 0.47 2.44
C VAL A 189 24.28 1.06 3.83
N VAL A 190 23.07 1.55 4.16
CA VAL A 190 22.79 2.14 5.49
C VAL A 190 23.02 1.11 6.60
N ASN A 191 22.51 -0.11 6.43
CA ASN A 191 22.69 -1.17 7.42
C ASN A 191 24.14 -1.64 7.52
N PHE A 192 24.88 -1.64 6.41
CA PHE A 192 26.31 -1.95 6.44
C PHE A 192 27.08 -0.92 7.27
N VAL A 193 26.78 0.37 7.13
CA VAL A 193 27.41 1.45 7.91
C VAL A 193 27.02 1.36 9.39
N ILE A 194 25.73 1.19 9.71
CA ILE A 194 25.25 1.06 11.09
C ILE A 194 25.85 -0.18 11.76
N GLY A 195 25.87 -1.32 11.07
CA GLY A 195 26.47 -2.56 11.55
C GLY A 195 27.98 -2.43 11.78
N ALA A 196 28.69 -1.71 10.90
CA ALA A 196 30.11 -1.43 11.06
C ALA A 196 30.41 -0.51 12.25
N VAL A 197 29.51 0.43 12.59
CA VAL A 197 29.67 1.34 13.74
C VAL A 197 29.28 0.67 15.07
N ASN A 198 28.24 -0.17 15.09
CA ASN A 198 27.78 -0.87 16.30
C ASN A 198 28.61 -2.11 16.65
N GLY A 199 29.40 -2.61 15.69
CA GLY A 199 30.32 -3.74 15.87
C GLY A 199 31.72 -3.36 16.35
N ALA A 200 31.95 -2.09 16.73
CA ALA A 200 33.20 -1.56 17.29
C ALA A 200 33.09 -1.31 18.79
#